data_AF-A0A2L0EJ16-F1
#
_entry.id   AF-A0A2L0EJ16-F1
#
_cell.length_a   1.000
_cell.length_b   1.000
_cell.length_c   1.000
_cell.angle_alpha   90.00
_cell.angle_beta   90.00
_cell.angle_gamma   90.00
#
_symmetry.space_group_name_H-M   'P 1'
#
loop_
_entity.id
_entity.type
_entity.pdbx_description
1 polymer ?
#
loop_
_entity_poly.entity_id
_entity_poly.type
_entity_poly.pdbx_seq_one_letter_code
_entity_poly.pdbx_strand_id
1 'polypeptide(L)'
;MGYPGCVSPFREPPGIALGPLEVGLGRAARRAMVGLIPSGGRLIAPEGYTRIHQGGGGPFRSPPHAAGALGSLGLLLVAGCAFVAATGGFPLRGAGATGLTVALVIAGGLSLAAVLRALDAPRERLTLRGAVVGRAARRALRRALRLSRHAARAPERFGPRRIAALRSTLAMLADPLVADWIPADVRGRAELLLARAIAASSGARWTRDAGVLAEVQALLLAAIDHLAEPTPARLDLLALAEHTRATPTPAKPRWPAHAEPAARIRCCGLPRAAADAALAADAALADLDATDPSGEQAARATLRR
;
A
#
# COMPACT_ATOMS: atom_id res chain seq x y z
N MET A 1 50.58 -31.72 -11.31
CA MET A 1 50.87 -30.27 -11.17
C MET A 1 49.56 -29.58 -10.83
N GLY A 2 49.22 -29.47 -9.54
CA GLY A 2 47.99 -28.84 -9.09
C GLY A 2 48.25 -27.36 -8.82
N TYR A 3 47.50 -26.47 -9.47
CA TYR A 3 47.46 -25.07 -9.07
C TYR A 3 46.67 -24.98 -7.76
N PRO A 4 47.24 -24.48 -6.65
CA PRO A 4 46.47 -24.17 -5.47
C PRO A 4 45.48 -23.06 -5.84
N GLY A 5 44.18 -23.35 -5.75
CA GLY A 5 43.13 -22.38 -5.98
C GLY A 5 43.38 -21.14 -5.13
N CYS A 6 43.49 -19.99 -5.78
CA CYS A 6 43.56 -18.69 -5.11
C CYS A 6 42.27 -18.48 -4.31
N VAL A 7 42.29 -18.85 -3.04
CA VAL A 7 41.26 -18.46 -2.07
C VAL A 7 41.43 -16.96 -1.87
N SER A 8 40.54 -16.16 -2.45
CA SER A 8 40.51 -14.71 -2.21
C SER A 8 40.49 -14.45 -0.70
N PRO A 9 41.45 -13.69 -0.15
CA PRO A 9 41.51 -13.39 1.28
C PRO A 9 40.40 -12.43 1.74
N PHE A 10 39.65 -11.85 0.79
CA PHE A 10 38.50 -11.02 1.08
C PHE A 10 37.27 -11.91 1.29
N ARG A 11 37.05 -12.31 2.54
CA ARG A 11 35.76 -12.86 2.98
C ARG A 11 34.72 -11.77 2.73
N GLU A 12 33.87 -11.96 1.73
CA GLU A 12 32.72 -11.09 1.55
C GLU A 12 31.92 -11.09 2.84
N PRO A 13 31.56 -9.91 3.39
CA PRO A 13 30.73 -9.86 4.58
C PRO A 13 29.42 -10.60 4.30
N PRO A 14 28.94 -11.43 5.24
CA PRO A 14 27.69 -12.16 5.05
C PRO A 14 26.57 -11.16 4.75
N GLY A 15 25.80 -11.42 3.69
CA GLY A 15 24.64 -10.62 3.35
C GLY A 15 23.56 -10.69 4.43
N ILE A 16 22.70 -9.67 4.50
CA ILE A 16 21.53 -9.73 5.37
C ILE A 16 20.53 -10.71 4.77
N ALA A 17 20.19 -11.76 5.52
CA ALA A 17 19.03 -12.60 5.27
C ALA A 17 17.86 -12.10 6.12
N LEU A 18 16.75 -11.74 5.46
CA LEU A 18 15.50 -11.46 6.16
C LEU A 18 14.85 -12.78 6.60
N GLY A 19 13.79 -12.70 7.42
CA GLY A 19 13.06 -13.88 7.89
C GLY A 19 12.50 -14.77 6.75
N PRO A 20 11.93 -15.94 7.09
CA PRO A 20 11.48 -16.92 6.10
C PRO A 20 10.35 -16.38 5.20
N LEU A 21 10.24 -16.92 3.99
CA LEU A 21 9.14 -16.59 3.07
C LEU A 21 7.76 -17.11 3.55
N GLU A 22 7.73 -17.98 4.56
CA GLU A 22 6.47 -18.40 5.18
C GLU A 22 5.96 -17.34 6.18
N VAL A 23 5.23 -16.34 5.66
CA VAL A 23 4.69 -15.22 6.44
C VAL A 23 3.22 -15.42 6.90
N GLY A 24 2.69 -16.64 6.72
CA GLY A 24 1.29 -16.95 7.07
C GLY A 24 0.23 -16.38 6.11
N LEU A 25 0.61 -15.80 4.96
CA LEU A 25 -0.31 -15.24 3.95
C LEU A 25 -1.40 -16.24 3.55
N GLY A 26 -1.03 -17.52 3.39
CA GLY A 26 -1.97 -18.57 3.01
C GLY A 26 -3.08 -18.81 4.04
N ARG A 27 -2.76 -18.72 5.35
CA ARG A 27 -3.76 -18.83 6.42
C ARG A 27 -4.64 -17.59 6.46
N ALA A 28 -4.07 -16.40 6.33
CA ALA A 28 -4.81 -15.14 6.30
C ALA A 28 -5.78 -15.07 5.12
N ALA A 29 -5.34 -15.38 3.90
CA ALA A 29 -6.22 -15.38 2.74
C ALA A 29 -7.33 -16.45 2.81
N ARG A 30 -7.08 -17.63 3.42
CA ARG A 30 -8.15 -18.61 3.67
C ARG A 30 -9.20 -18.09 4.65
N ARG A 31 -8.78 -17.47 5.76
CA ARG A 31 -9.71 -16.83 6.71
C ARG A 31 -10.52 -15.73 6.03
N ALA A 32 -9.86 -14.89 5.23
CA ALA A 32 -10.52 -13.83 4.48
C ALA A 32 -11.54 -14.37 3.46
N MET A 33 -11.27 -15.51 2.82
CA MET A 33 -12.23 -16.15 1.91
C MET A 33 -13.52 -16.62 2.58
N VAL A 34 -13.47 -16.98 3.87
CA VAL A 34 -14.63 -17.38 4.66
C VAL A 34 -15.36 -16.16 5.25
N GLY A 35 -14.68 -15.01 5.32
CA GLY A 35 -15.23 -13.75 5.85
C GLY A 35 -16.21 -13.02 4.92
N LEU A 36 -16.42 -11.74 5.22
CA LEU A 36 -17.38 -10.78 4.61
C LEU A 36 -17.15 -10.47 3.12
N ILE A 37 -16.90 -11.46 2.27
CA ILE A 37 -16.84 -11.24 0.83
C ILE A 37 -18.27 -11.19 0.28
N PRO A 38 -18.67 -10.08 -0.36
CA PRO A 38 -20.00 -9.95 -0.90
C PRO A 38 -20.26 -11.03 -1.97
N SER A 39 -21.41 -11.68 -1.89
CA SER A 39 -21.83 -12.73 -2.84
C SER A 39 -22.94 -12.29 -3.79
N GLY A 40 -23.64 -11.18 -3.50
CA GLY A 40 -24.76 -10.65 -4.28
C GLY A 40 -25.22 -9.27 -3.84
N GLY A 41 -26.32 -8.78 -4.43
CA GLY A 41 -26.95 -7.50 -4.09
C GLY A 41 -26.27 -6.25 -4.66
N ARG A 42 -26.80 -5.08 -4.28
CA ARG A 42 -26.17 -3.78 -4.53
C ARG A 42 -25.40 -3.37 -3.27
N LEU A 43 -24.13 -3.06 -3.44
CA LEU A 43 -23.28 -2.51 -2.39
C LEU A 43 -23.22 -1.00 -2.57
N ILE A 44 -23.16 -0.28 -1.46
CA ILE A 44 -22.71 1.10 -1.47
C ILE A 44 -21.24 1.07 -1.88
N ALA A 45 -20.87 1.87 -2.87
CA ALA A 45 -19.50 1.95 -3.34
C ALA A 45 -18.59 2.35 -2.18
N PRO A 46 -17.45 1.66 -2.00
CA PRO A 46 -16.48 2.02 -0.98
C PRO A 46 -16.01 3.46 -1.17
N GLU A 47 -15.71 4.15 -0.07
CA GLU A 47 -15.37 5.58 -0.09
C GLU A 47 -14.16 5.86 -1.01
N GLY A 48 -13.18 4.95 -1.03
CA GLY A 48 -12.02 5.03 -1.92
C GLY A 48 -12.39 5.05 -3.41
N TYR A 49 -13.40 4.28 -3.82
CA TYR A 49 -13.89 4.28 -5.19
C TYR A 49 -14.66 5.57 -5.53
N THR A 50 -15.51 6.03 -4.62
CA THR A 50 -16.25 7.29 -4.82
C THR A 50 -15.30 8.48 -4.97
N ARG A 51 -14.22 8.51 -4.18
CA ARG A 51 -13.20 9.57 -4.22
C ARG A 51 -12.44 9.63 -5.54
N ILE A 52 -12.03 8.48 -6.08
CA ILE A 52 -11.34 8.41 -7.38
C ILE A 52 -12.28 8.86 -8.50
N HIS A 53 -13.54 8.41 -8.43
CA HIS A 53 -14.54 8.76 -9.43
C HIS A 53 -14.98 10.24 -9.36
N GLN A 54 -14.82 10.89 -8.20
CA GLN A 54 -15.07 12.30 -7.97
C GLN A 54 -13.82 13.19 -8.15
N GLY A 55 -12.69 12.64 -8.60
CA GLY A 55 -11.47 13.40 -8.88
C GLY A 55 -10.64 13.79 -7.65
N GLY A 56 -10.93 13.23 -6.47
CA GLY A 56 -10.23 13.51 -5.21
C GLY A 56 -8.94 12.69 -5.02
N GLY A 57 -7.96 12.78 -5.92
CA GLY A 57 -6.72 12.00 -5.88
C GLY A 57 -5.68 12.37 -4.80
N GLY A 58 -6.10 12.89 -3.64
CA GLY A 58 -5.18 13.32 -2.58
C GLY A 58 -5.01 12.30 -1.43
N PRO A 59 -3.81 12.21 -0.79
CA PRO A 59 -3.61 11.45 0.43
C PRO A 59 -4.57 11.95 1.53
N PHE A 60 -4.93 11.05 2.44
CA PHE A 60 -5.90 11.30 3.51
C PHE A 60 -5.49 12.48 4.40
N ARG A 61 -5.95 13.68 4.01
CA ARG A 61 -6.35 14.74 4.91
C ARG A 61 -7.80 15.03 4.59
N SER A 62 -8.70 14.18 5.05
CA SER A 62 -9.97 14.74 5.47
C SER A 62 -9.60 15.69 6.60
N PRO A 63 -9.92 17.00 6.56
CA PRO A 63 -10.07 17.75 7.78
C PRO A 63 -11.54 17.57 8.20
N PRO A 64 -11.94 16.47 8.87
CA PRO A 64 -13.25 16.44 9.53
C PRO A 64 -13.33 17.55 10.58
N HIS A 65 -12.20 18.14 10.95
CA HIS A 65 -12.08 19.18 11.97
C HIS A 65 -12.22 20.61 11.45
N ALA A 66 -12.05 20.91 10.15
CA ALA A 66 -12.19 22.30 9.70
C ALA A 66 -13.67 22.73 9.61
N ALA A 67 -14.53 21.87 9.07
CA ALA A 67 -15.98 22.12 9.02
C ALA A 67 -16.61 22.05 10.43
N GLY A 68 -16.17 21.11 11.26
CA GLY A 68 -16.59 21.01 12.66
C GLY A 68 -16.12 22.19 13.52
N ALA A 69 -14.87 22.64 13.35
CA ALA A 69 -14.32 23.79 14.07
C ALA A 69 -14.99 25.11 13.66
N LEU A 70 -15.29 25.30 12.36
CA LEU A 70 -16.04 26.47 11.89
C LEU A 70 -17.48 26.47 12.42
N GLY A 71 -18.13 25.31 12.46
CA GLY A 71 -19.46 25.16 13.06
C GLY A 71 -19.47 25.44 14.56
N SER A 72 -18.49 24.94 15.31
CA SER A 72 -18.35 25.23 16.75
C SER A 72 -18.00 26.68 17.03
N LEU A 73 -17.20 27.33 16.17
CA LEU A 73 -16.81 28.74 16.31
C LEU A 73 -18.01 29.67 16.03
N GLY A 74 -18.87 29.31 15.07
CA GLY A 74 -20.15 29.98 14.84
C GLY A 74 -21.11 29.86 16.04
N LEU A 75 -21.24 28.67 16.62
CA LEU A 75 -22.03 28.46 17.85
C LEU A 75 -21.46 29.23 19.05
N LEU A 76 -20.13 29.29 19.20
CA LEU A 76 -19.45 30.07 20.25
C LEU A 76 -19.68 31.57 20.09
N LEU A 77 -19.66 32.10 18.87
CA LEU A 77 -19.97 33.51 18.60
C LEU A 77 -21.43 33.86 18.91
N VAL A 78 -22.37 32.98 18.55
CA VAL A 78 -23.80 33.18 18.86
C VAL A 78 -24.05 33.07 20.37
N ALA A 79 -23.47 32.06 21.03
CA ALA A 79 -23.58 31.90 22.48
C ALA A 79 -22.90 33.05 23.24
N GLY A 80 -21.75 33.53 22.77
CA GLY A 80 -21.05 34.69 23.32
C GLY A 80 -21.85 35.97 23.19
N CYS A 81 -22.45 36.23 22.02
CA CYS A 81 -23.33 37.39 21.83
C CYS A 81 -24.59 37.31 22.70
N ALA A 82 -25.20 36.13 22.82
CA ALA A 82 -26.35 35.90 23.68
C ALA A 82 -25.99 36.05 25.17
N PHE A 83 -24.83 35.57 25.60
CA PHE A 83 -24.33 35.71 26.96
C PHE A 83 -24.02 37.17 27.30
N VAL A 84 -23.39 37.93 26.39
CA VAL A 84 -23.14 39.37 26.56
C VAL A 84 -24.44 40.16 26.59
N ALA A 85 -25.45 39.78 25.80
CA ALA A 85 -26.78 40.38 25.86
C ALA A 85 -27.56 40.04 27.14
N ALA A 86 -27.35 38.85 27.72
CA ALA A 86 -28.00 38.39 28.94
C ALA A 86 -27.33 38.89 30.23
N THR A 87 -26.00 39.10 30.21
CA THR A 87 -25.21 39.49 31.39
C THR A 87 -24.75 40.94 31.38
N GLY A 88 -24.57 41.53 30.20
CA GLY A 88 -24.33 42.95 30.04
C GLY A 88 -25.67 43.67 29.99
N GLY A 89 -26.06 44.32 31.09
CA GLY A 89 -27.19 45.26 31.15
C GLY A 89 -26.96 46.51 30.29
N PHE A 90 -26.65 46.33 29.01
CA PHE A 90 -26.51 47.38 28.01
C PHE A 90 -27.91 47.73 27.51
N PRO A 91 -28.45 48.91 27.83
CA PRO A 91 -29.64 49.40 27.16
C PRO A 91 -29.25 49.64 25.70
N LEU A 92 -29.68 48.76 24.78
CA LEU A 92 -29.57 48.95 23.34
C LEU A 92 -30.47 50.13 22.92
N ARG A 93 -30.07 51.36 23.23
CA ARG A 93 -30.75 52.58 22.79
C ARG A 93 -30.14 53.02 21.46
N GLY A 94 -30.79 52.62 20.37
CA GLY A 94 -30.49 53.11 19.02
C GLY A 94 -30.70 52.04 17.94
N ALA A 95 -31.38 52.42 16.86
CA ALA A 95 -31.74 51.53 15.74
C ALA A 95 -30.52 50.83 15.09
N GLY A 96 -29.32 51.40 15.21
CA GLY A 96 -28.10 50.80 14.69
C GLY A 96 -27.62 49.58 15.49
N ALA A 97 -27.81 49.57 16.80
CA ALA A 97 -27.34 48.47 17.67
C ALA A 97 -28.26 47.24 17.56
N THR A 98 -29.57 47.46 17.41
CA THR A 98 -30.53 46.40 17.07
C THR A 98 -30.34 45.89 15.64
N GLY A 99 -29.98 46.75 14.69
CA GLY A 99 -29.66 46.31 13.32
C GLY A 99 -28.45 45.36 13.27
N LEU A 100 -27.40 45.65 14.04
CA LEU A 100 -26.16 44.88 14.05
C LEU A 100 -26.36 43.48 14.69
N THR A 101 -27.13 43.39 15.77
CA THR A 101 -27.46 42.10 16.39
C THR A 101 -28.33 41.23 15.49
N VAL A 102 -29.33 41.81 14.82
CA VAL A 102 -30.15 41.10 13.83
C VAL A 102 -29.28 40.58 12.67
N ALA A 103 -28.38 41.41 12.14
CA ALA A 103 -27.47 41.01 11.08
C ALA A 103 -26.54 39.84 11.49
N LEU A 104 -26.02 39.86 12.72
CA LEU A 104 -25.19 38.79 13.27
C LEU A 104 -25.95 37.47 13.42
N VAL A 105 -27.20 37.51 13.89
CA VAL A 105 -28.05 36.32 14.01
C VAL A 105 -28.36 35.73 12.63
N ILE A 106 -28.69 36.58 11.65
CA ILE A 106 -28.94 36.13 10.27
C ILE A 106 -27.67 35.52 9.66
N ALA A 107 -26.51 36.16 9.81
CA ALA A 107 -25.23 35.65 9.32
C ALA A 107 -24.85 34.32 9.99
N GLY A 108 -25.05 34.20 11.31
CA GLY A 108 -24.86 32.97 12.06
C GLY A 108 -25.79 31.85 11.60
N GLY A 109 -27.08 32.16 11.39
CA GLY A 109 -28.07 31.22 10.87
C GLY A 109 -27.76 30.75 9.45
N LEU A 110 -27.31 31.65 8.56
CA LEU A 110 -26.88 31.30 7.20
C LEU A 110 -25.62 30.43 7.19
N SER A 111 -24.65 30.72 8.05
CA SER A 111 -23.45 29.90 8.22
C SER A 111 -23.79 28.49 8.70
N LEU A 112 -24.64 28.39 9.73
CA LEU A 112 -25.11 27.09 10.24
C LEU A 112 -25.91 26.32 9.17
N ALA A 113 -26.80 27.00 8.43
CA ALA A 113 -27.56 26.40 7.34
C ALA A 113 -26.66 25.92 6.20
N ALA A 114 -25.57 26.63 5.88
CA ALA A 114 -24.59 26.20 4.89
C ALA A 114 -23.81 24.97 5.36
N VAL A 115 -23.43 24.90 6.64
CA VAL A 115 -22.77 23.73 7.24
C VAL A 115 -23.71 22.53 7.25
N LEU A 116 -24.96 22.72 7.70
CA LEU A 116 -25.97 21.66 7.69
C LEU A 116 -26.26 21.20 6.27
N ARG A 117 -26.40 22.11 5.29
CA ARG A 117 -26.54 21.73 3.86
C ARG A 117 -25.32 21.02 3.30
N ALA A 118 -24.11 21.32 3.75
CA ALA A 118 -22.90 20.61 3.33
C ALA A 118 -22.82 19.21 3.96
N LEU A 119 -23.39 19.02 5.15
CA LEU A 119 -23.51 17.73 5.83
C LEU A 119 -24.67 16.89 5.28
N ASP A 120 -25.80 17.54 4.97
CA ASP A 120 -27.04 16.96 4.44
C ASP A 120 -27.05 16.86 2.92
N ALA A 121 -26.04 17.41 2.22
CA ALA A 121 -25.91 17.26 0.78
C ALA A 121 -26.03 15.75 0.48
N PRO A 122 -27.07 15.32 -0.27
CA PRO A 122 -27.28 13.91 -0.53
C PRO A 122 -26.07 13.44 -1.31
N ARG A 123 -25.13 12.79 -0.62
CA ARG A 123 -24.02 12.12 -1.28
C ARG A 123 -24.69 11.07 -2.13
N GLU A 124 -24.74 11.29 -3.44
CA GLU A 124 -25.18 10.28 -4.40
C GLU A 124 -24.29 9.07 -4.20
N ARG A 125 -24.78 8.11 -3.41
CA ARG A 125 -24.04 6.91 -3.06
C ARG A 125 -24.03 6.05 -4.31
N LEU A 126 -22.90 6.08 -5.03
CA LEU A 126 -22.67 5.17 -6.14
C LEU A 126 -22.94 3.75 -5.65
N THR A 127 -23.72 2.98 -6.40
CA THR A 127 -24.01 1.58 -6.06
C THR A 127 -23.29 0.65 -7.02
N LEU A 128 -22.65 -0.38 -6.48
CA LEU A 128 -21.93 -1.40 -7.24
C LEU A 128 -22.64 -2.74 -7.14
N ARG A 129 -22.51 -3.58 -8.16
CA ARG A 129 -23.00 -4.97 -8.10
C ARG A 129 -22.06 -5.79 -7.21
N GLY A 130 -22.53 -6.24 -6.06
CA GLY A 130 -21.70 -6.96 -5.08
C GLY A 130 -21.08 -8.24 -5.62
N ALA A 131 -21.73 -8.90 -6.58
CA ALA A 131 -21.19 -10.07 -7.26
C ALA A 131 -19.93 -9.79 -8.10
N VAL A 132 -19.74 -8.56 -8.58
CA VAL A 132 -18.53 -8.17 -9.33
C VAL A 132 -17.37 -7.97 -8.35
N VAL A 133 -17.60 -7.18 -7.30
CA VAL A 133 -16.63 -6.91 -6.23
C VAL A 133 -16.20 -8.21 -5.55
N GLY A 134 -17.16 -9.09 -5.23
CA GLY A 134 -16.89 -10.39 -4.62
C GLY A 134 -16.05 -11.32 -5.51
N ARG A 135 -16.31 -11.34 -6.82
CA ARG A 135 -15.49 -12.13 -7.77
C ARG A 135 -14.07 -11.57 -7.86
N ALA A 136 -13.90 -10.26 -7.89
CA ALA A 136 -12.59 -9.61 -7.90
C ALA A 136 -11.82 -9.93 -6.61
N ALA A 137 -12.45 -9.78 -5.44
CA ALA A 137 -11.87 -10.13 -4.14
C ALA A 137 -11.43 -11.60 -4.09
N ARG A 138 -12.31 -12.53 -4.49
CA ARG A 138 -11.98 -13.96 -4.52
C ARG A 138 -10.84 -14.25 -5.50
N ARG A 139 -10.77 -13.58 -6.65
CA ARG A 139 -9.68 -13.74 -7.61
C ARG A 139 -8.34 -13.30 -7.00
N ALA A 140 -8.31 -12.12 -6.36
CA ALA A 140 -7.12 -11.60 -5.68
C ALA A 140 -6.66 -12.55 -4.56
N LEU A 141 -7.57 -12.99 -3.70
CA LEU A 141 -7.26 -13.93 -2.62
C LEU A 141 -6.80 -15.29 -3.14
N ARG A 142 -7.40 -15.82 -4.22
CA ARG A 142 -6.95 -17.08 -4.83
C ARG A 142 -5.53 -16.97 -5.37
N ARG A 143 -5.16 -15.84 -5.99
CA ARG A 143 -3.80 -15.57 -6.45
C ARG A 143 -2.82 -15.49 -5.26
N ALA A 144 -3.18 -14.75 -4.21
CA ALA A 144 -2.38 -14.69 -2.98
C ALA A 144 -2.16 -16.08 -2.35
N LEU A 145 -3.21 -16.93 -2.31
CA LEU A 145 -3.09 -18.30 -1.84
C LEU A 145 -2.10 -19.13 -2.67
N ARG A 146 -2.19 -19.07 -4.00
CA ARG A 146 -1.28 -19.80 -4.89
C ARG A 146 0.17 -19.36 -4.65
N LEU A 147 0.43 -18.07 -4.59
CA LEU A 147 1.76 -17.52 -4.32
C LEU A 147 2.30 -17.94 -2.94
N SER A 148 1.45 -17.91 -1.91
CA SER A 148 1.84 -18.36 -0.56
C SER A 148 2.23 -19.85 -0.52
N ARG A 149 1.55 -20.70 -1.30
CA ARG A 149 1.89 -22.14 -1.40
C ARG A 149 3.23 -22.35 -2.08
N HIS A 150 3.53 -21.57 -3.13
CA HIS A 150 4.83 -21.62 -3.79
C HIS A 150 5.95 -21.16 -2.86
N ALA A 151 5.74 -20.06 -2.13
CA ALA A 151 6.69 -19.58 -1.13
C ALA A 151 6.98 -20.61 -0.03
N ALA A 152 5.96 -21.34 0.43
CA ALA A 152 6.12 -22.38 1.45
C ALA A 152 6.77 -23.68 0.91
N ARG A 153 6.41 -24.13 -0.29
CA ARG A 153 6.86 -25.42 -0.84
C ARG A 153 8.23 -25.36 -1.51
N ALA A 154 8.56 -24.24 -2.14
CA ALA A 154 9.79 -24.09 -2.92
C ALA A 154 10.32 -22.65 -2.79
N PRO A 155 10.78 -22.24 -1.60
CA PRO A 155 11.26 -20.88 -1.35
C PRO A 155 12.43 -20.50 -2.29
N GLU A 156 13.35 -21.43 -2.53
CA GLU A 156 14.50 -21.24 -3.43
C GLU A 156 14.11 -20.99 -4.90
N ARG A 157 12.89 -21.39 -5.28
CA ARG A 157 12.36 -21.18 -6.63
C ARG A 157 11.52 -19.90 -6.72
N PHE A 158 11.39 -19.11 -5.66
CA PHE A 158 10.59 -17.87 -5.68
C PHE A 158 11.32 -16.72 -6.41
N GLY A 159 11.52 -16.89 -7.71
CA GLY A 159 12.25 -15.96 -8.57
C GLY A 159 11.41 -14.82 -9.17
N PRO A 160 11.96 -14.08 -10.16
CA PRO A 160 11.43 -12.81 -10.64
C PRO A 160 10.00 -12.89 -11.18
N ARG A 161 9.62 -14.00 -11.83
CA ARG A 161 8.25 -14.22 -12.31
C ARG A 161 7.22 -14.21 -11.16
N ARG A 162 7.56 -14.82 -10.01
CA ARG A 162 6.67 -14.87 -8.85
C ARG A 162 6.62 -13.53 -8.11
N ILE A 163 7.74 -12.80 -8.09
CA ILE A 163 7.81 -11.43 -7.57
C ILE A 163 6.91 -10.49 -8.38
N ALA A 164 6.99 -10.55 -9.71
CA ALA A 164 6.10 -9.77 -10.59
C ALA A 164 4.61 -10.13 -10.38
N ALA A 165 4.30 -11.43 -10.26
CA ALA A 165 2.95 -11.88 -9.95
C ALA A 165 2.46 -11.41 -8.56
N LEU A 166 3.36 -11.33 -7.57
CA LEU A 166 3.04 -10.82 -6.24
C LEU A 166 2.81 -9.31 -6.25
N ARG A 167 3.61 -8.54 -7.00
CA ARG A 167 3.37 -7.10 -7.24
C ARG A 167 1.99 -6.87 -7.88
N SER A 168 1.66 -7.63 -8.93
CA SER A 168 0.33 -7.56 -9.56
C SER A 168 -0.78 -7.94 -8.57
N THR A 169 -0.57 -8.96 -7.74
CA THR A 169 -1.54 -9.36 -6.73
C THR A 169 -1.72 -8.29 -5.66
N LEU A 170 -0.65 -7.63 -5.22
CA LEU A 170 -0.73 -6.48 -4.30
C LEU A 170 -1.51 -5.31 -4.90
N ALA A 171 -1.30 -5.01 -6.18
CA ALA A 171 -2.09 -4.00 -6.89
C ALA A 171 -3.60 -4.35 -6.88
N MET A 172 -3.95 -5.63 -7.08
CA MET A 172 -5.34 -6.09 -6.96
C MET A 172 -5.90 -5.98 -5.53
N LEU A 173 -5.07 -6.24 -4.51
CA LEU A 173 -5.48 -6.13 -3.10
C LEU A 173 -5.62 -4.67 -2.67
N ALA A 174 -4.86 -3.77 -3.28
CA ALA A 174 -4.93 -2.32 -3.06
C ALA A 174 -6.00 -1.64 -3.92
N ASP A 175 -6.69 -2.37 -4.81
CA ASP A 175 -7.77 -1.83 -5.63
C ASP A 175 -8.85 -1.23 -4.71
N PRO A 176 -9.16 0.08 -4.83
CA PRO A 176 -10.18 0.75 -4.02
C PRO A 176 -11.55 0.08 -4.04
N LEU A 177 -11.88 -0.66 -5.11
CA LEU A 177 -13.12 -1.43 -5.20
C LEU A 177 -13.16 -2.61 -4.24
N VAL A 178 -12.00 -3.17 -3.92
CA VAL A 178 -11.85 -4.47 -3.25
C VAL A 178 -11.21 -4.31 -1.86
N ALA A 179 -10.37 -3.30 -1.67
CA ALA A 179 -9.55 -3.09 -0.49
C ALA A 179 -10.37 -3.10 0.81
N ASP A 180 -11.52 -2.42 0.82
CA ASP A 180 -12.40 -2.33 2.00
C ASP A 180 -13.01 -3.68 2.41
N TRP A 181 -13.03 -4.67 1.50
CA TRP A 181 -13.60 -6.00 1.71
C TRP A 181 -12.55 -7.05 2.08
N ILE A 182 -11.26 -6.72 1.98
CA ILE A 182 -10.17 -7.62 2.31
C ILE A 182 -9.49 -7.12 3.59
N PRO A 183 -9.32 -7.97 4.62
CA PRO A 183 -8.62 -7.56 5.83
C PRO A 183 -7.21 -7.04 5.53
N ALA A 184 -6.84 -5.91 6.13
CA ALA A 184 -5.52 -5.30 5.98
C ALA A 184 -4.38 -6.31 6.26
N ASP A 185 -4.56 -7.24 7.20
CA ASP A 185 -3.59 -8.30 7.51
C ASP A 185 -3.19 -9.14 6.28
N VAL A 186 -4.11 -9.37 5.33
CA VAL A 186 -3.78 -10.11 4.09
C VAL A 186 -2.82 -9.30 3.22
N ARG A 187 -3.07 -7.99 3.11
CA ARG A 187 -2.22 -7.05 2.38
C ARG A 187 -0.86 -6.92 3.04
N GLY A 188 -0.82 -6.69 4.36
CA GLY A 188 0.44 -6.59 5.11
C GLY A 188 1.30 -7.85 5.01
N ARG A 189 0.69 -9.04 5.04
CA ARG A 189 1.43 -10.30 4.82
C ARG A 189 1.93 -10.43 3.38
N ALA A 190 1.21 -9.94 2.38
CA ALA A 190 1.67 -9.96 1.01
C ALA A 190 2.83 -8.96 0.77
N GLU A 191 2.79 -7.79 1.42
CA GLU A 191 3.88 -6.80 1.41
C GLU A 191 5.13 -7.35 2.09
N LEU A 192 4.98 -7.99 3.26
CA LEU A 192 6.09 -8.67 3.94
C LEU A 192 6.70 -9.81 3.10
N LEU A 193 5.86 -10.62 2.44
CA LEU A 193 6.33 -11.66 1.53
C LEU A 193 7.12 -11.06 0.37
N LEU A 194 6.66 -9.95 -0.19
CA LEU A 194 7.32 -9.29 -1.32
C LEU A 194 8.69 -8.73 -0.90
N ALA A 195 8.77 -8.06 0.25
CA ALA A 195 10.02 -7.55 0.79
C ALA A 195 11.06 -8.67 0.94
N ARG A 196 10.68 -9.78 1.58
CA ARG A 196 11.57 -10.94 1.79
C ARG A 196 11.94 -11.63 0.50
N ALA A 197 11.01 -11.75 -0.46
CA ALA A 197 11.27 -12.35 -1.76
C ALA A 197 12.25 -11.52 -2.60
N ILE A 198 12.11 -10.19 -2.59
CA ILE A 198 13.04 -9.28 -3.29
C ILE A 198 14.44 -9.42 -2.70
N ALA A 199 14.57 -9.34 -1.38
CA ALA A 199 15.84 -9.51 -0.68
C ALA A 199 16.50 -10.86 -0.99
N ALA A 200 15.73 -11.96 -0.93
CA ALA A 200 16.23 -13.31 -1.23
C ALA A 200 16.69 -13.45 -2.70
N SER A 201 15.91 -12.92 -3.65
CA SER A 201 16.22 -13.03 -5.08
C SER A 201 17.38 -12.15 -5.55
N SER A 202 17.67 -11.08 -4.82
CA SER A 202 18.72 -10.11 -5.16
C SER A 202 20.11 -10.54 -4.67
N GLY A 203 20.20 -11.64 -3.89
CA GLY A 203 21.45 -12.23 -3.43
C GLY A 203 22.16 -11.43 -2.34
N ALA A 204 23.33 -11.92 -1.87
CA ALA A 204 23.99 -11.43 -0.65
C ALA A 204 24.36 -9.94 -0.62
N ARG A 205 24.39 -9.27 -1.77
CA ARG A 205 24.79 -7.85 -1.90
C ARG A 205 23.62 -6.88 -2.12
N TRP A 206 22.38 -7.34 -1.97
CA TRP A 206 21.19 -6.55 -2.26
C TRP A 206 21.10 -5.24 -1.47
N THR A 207 21.69 -5.18 -0.27
CA THR A 207 21.74 -3.99 0.58
C THR A 207 22.60 -2.86 0.01
N ARG A 208 23.47 -3.15 -0.96
CA ARG A 208 24.30 -2.13 -1.65
C ARG A 208 23.53 -1.45 -2.78
N ASP A 209 22.47 -2.06 -3.27
CA ASP A 209 21.59 -1.45 -4.26
C ASP A 209 20.58 -0.57 -3.52
N ALA A 210 20.78 0.76 -3.63
CA ALA A 210 19.92 1.74 -2.97
C ALA A 210 18.45 1.63 -3.43
N GLY A 211 18.19 1.22 -4.67
CA GLY A 211 16.84 1.06 -5.19
C GLY A 211 16.13 -0.13 -4.54
N VAL A 212 16.81 -1.28 -4.50
CA VAL A 212 16.29 -2.49 -3.84
C VAL A 212 16.12 -2.26 -2.33
N LEU A 213 17.10 -1.62 -1.69
CA LEU A 213 17.03 -1.30 -0.27
C LEU A 213 15.83 -0.40 0.05
N ALA A 214 15.63 0.67 -0.73
CA ALA A 214 14.50 1.58 -0.54
C ALA A 214 13.16 0.86 -0.77
N GLU A 215 13.05 0.01 -1.79
CA GLU A 215 11.84 -0.77 -2.06
C GLU A 215 11.51 -1.72 -0.89
N VAL A 216 12.50 -2.47 -0.41
CA VAL A 216 12.32 -3.40 0.72
C VAL A 216 11.93 -2.64 2.00
N GLN A 217 12.58 -1.51 2.29
CA GLN A 217 12.22 -0.67 3.45
C GLN A 217 10.78 -0.14 3.34
N ALA A 218 10.39 0.38 2.18
CA ALA A 218 9.03 0.87 1.96
C ALA A 218 7.98 -0.23 2.15
N LEU A 219 8.25 -1.43 1.66
CA LEU A 219 7.35 -2.59 1.83
C LEU A 219 7.26 -3.05 3.29
N LEU A 220 8.37 -3.05 4.03
CA LEU A 220 8.36 -3.41 5.45
C LEU A 220 7.62 -2.38 6.29
N LEU A 221 7.76 -1.09 5.99
CA LEU A 221 6.98 -0.02 6.63
C LEU A 221 5.49 -0.17 6.34
N ALA A 222 5.10 -0.37 5.07
CA ALA A 222 3.71 -0.63 4.70
C ALA A 222 3.15 -1.88 5.39
N ALA A 223 3.96 -2.95 5.49
CA ALA A 223 3.56 -4.16 6.18
C ALA A 223 3.30 -3.91 7.67
N ILE A 224 4.07 -3.05 8.35
CA ILE A 224 3.84 -2.69 9.76
C ILE A 224 2.47 -2.05 9.94
N ASP A 225 2.06 -1.18 9.01
CA ASP A 225 0.78 -0.47 9.10
C ASP A 225 -0.42 -1.40 8.88
N HIS A 226 -0.25 -2.47 8.09
CA HIS A 226 -1.32 -3.37 7.69
C HIS A 226 -1.38 -4.69 8.49
N LEU A 227 -0.28 -5.13 9.10
CA LEU A 227 -0.23 -6.41 9.82
C LEU A 227 -0.95 -6.32 11.17
N ALA A 228 -1.71 -7.38 11.50
CA ALA A 228 -2.28 -7.51 12.84
C ALA A 228 -1.20 -7.73 13.91
N GLU A 229 -0.10 -8.40 13.53
CA GLU A 229 1.08 -8.60 14.36
C GLU A 229 2.30 -8.02 13.61
N PRO A 230 2.78 -6.81 13.97
CA PRO A 230 3.83 -6.11 13.23
C PRO A 230 5.25 -6.60 13.56
N THR A 231 5.40 -7.45 14.59
CA THR A 231 6.67 -8.00 15.08
C THR A 231 7.62 -8.50 13.97
N PRO A 232 7.20 -9.36 13.01
CA PRO A 232 8.12 -9.87 12.00
C PRO A 232 8.68 -8.78 11.07
N ALA A 233 7.87 -7.79 10.70
CA ALA A 233 8.31 -6.68 9.86
C ALA A 233 9.23 -5.71 10.64
N ARG A 234 8.94 -5.49 11.93
CA ARG A 234 9.82 -4.71 12.82
C ARG A 234 11.18 -5.37 13.01
N LEU A 235 11.23 -6.68 13.20
CA LEU A 235 12.48 -7.43 13.31
C LEU A 235 13.31 -7.33 12.03
N ASP A 236 12.68 -7.46 10.86
CA ASP A 236 13.37 -7.30 9.57
C ASP A 236 13.93 -5.87 9.38
N LEU A 237 13.20 -4.83 9.81
CA LEU A 237 13.70 -3.45 9.80
C LEU A 237 14.86 -3.22 10.79
N LEU A 238 14.79 -3.81 11.99
CA LEU A 238 15.87 -3.73 12.97
C LEU A 238 17.15 -4.39 12.44
N ALA A 239 17.04 -5.57 11.83
CA ALA A 239 18.16 -6.25 11.19
C ALA A 239 18.80 -5.38 10.08
N LEU A 240 17.98 -4.66 9.31
CA LEU A 240 18.46 -3.70 8.30
C LEU A 240 19.19 -2.51 8.94
N ALA A 241 18.65 -1.96 10.02
CA ALA A 241 19.25 -0.82 10.72
C ALA A 241 20.60 -1.19 11.35
N GLU A 242 20.71 -2.37 11.96
CA GLU A 242 21.95 -2.87 12.55
C GLU A 242 23.06 -3.05 11.52
N HIS A 243 22.76 -3.64 10.36
CA HIS A 243 23.75 -3.81 9.28
C HIS A 243 24.19 -2.47 8.68
N THR A 244 23.26 -1.52 8.53
CA THR A 244 23.59 -0.18 8.01
C THR A 244 24.52 0.57 8.97
N ARG A 245 24.34 0.41 10.29
CA ARG A 245 25.24 0.98 11.31
C ARG A 245 26.59 0.28 11.38
N ALA A 246 26.62 -1.04 11.15
CA ALA A 246 27.83 -1.85 11.21
C ALA A 246 28.72 -1.71 9.96
N THR A 247 28.28 -1.01 8.93
CA THR A 247 29.13 -0.70 7.77
C THR A 247 30.01 0.49 8.15
N PRO A 248 31.30 0.32 8.49
CA PRO A 248 32.15 1.45 8.80
C PRO A 248 32.20 2.35 7.57
N THR A 249 31.89 3.63 7.77
CA THR A 249 32.19 4.69 6.82
C THR A 249 33.65 4.50 6.43
N PRO A 250 34.00 4.29 5.14
CA PRO A 250 35.41 4.24 4.79
C PRO A 250 36.01 5.56 5.22
N ALA A 251 36.93 5.51 6.19
CA ALA A 251 37.74 6.65 6.55
C ALA A 251 38.34 7.15 5.24
N LYS A 252 38.06 8.41 4.89
CA LYS A 252 38.63 9.05 3.70
C LYS A 252 40.12 8.69 3.67
N PRO A 253 40.63 8.04 2.62
CA PRO A 253 42.06 7.92 2.49
C PRO A 253 42.59 9.36 2.45
N ARG A 254 43.35 9.75 3.48
CA ARG A 254 44.18 10.96 3.42
C ARG A 254 45.24 10.67 2.37
N TRP A 255 44.93 10.99 1.12
CA TRP A 255 45.92 11.01 0.06
C TRP A 255 46.90 12.14 0.39
N PRO A 256 48.22 11.88 0.51
CA PRO A 256 49.20 12.95 0.52
C PRO A 256 49.18 13.65 -0.84
N ALA A 257 49.16 14.98 -0.79
CA ALA A 257 49.16 15.84 -1.96
C ALA A 257 50.49 15.69 -2.73
N HIS A 258 50.44 15.13 -3.93
CA HIS A 258 51.48 15.32 -4.93
C HIS A 258 50.89 15.51 -6.33
N ALA A 259 51.60 16.32 -7.10
CA ALA A 259 51.18 17.05 -8.28
C ALA A 259 50.82 16.15 -9.49
N GLU A 260 49.88 16.64 -10.27
CA GLU A 260 49.56 16.24 -11.66
C GLU A 260 50.71 16.56 -12.65
N PRO A 261 50.64 16.19 -13.95
CA PRO A 261 49.68 15.29 -14.63
C PRO A 261 50.34 14.31 -15.65
N ALA A 262 49.65 13.21 -16.02
CA ALA A 262 49.79 12.64 -17.37
C ALA A 262 48.65 11.70 -17.78
N ALA A 263 48.20 11.90 -19.02
CA ALA A 263 47.59 10.93 -19.93
C ALA A 263 46.12 10.48 -19.71
N ARG A 264 45.24 11.19 -20.44
CA ARG A 264 44.11 10.69 -21.26
C ARG A 264 43.84 9.18 -21.24
N ILE A 265 42.58 8.80 -21.10
CA ILE A 265 41.75 8.17 -22.17
C ILE A 265 40.27 8.42 -21.85
N ARG A 266 39.56 9.03 -22.81
CA ARG A 266 38.10 9.11 -22.85
C ARG A 266 37.55 7.79 -23.36
N CYS A 267 36.58 7.22 -22.67
CA CYS A 267 35.57 6.35 -23.27
C CYS A 267 34.20 6.79 -22.73
N CYS A 268 33.51 7.61 -23.52
CA CYS A 268 32.08 7.83 -23.42
C CYS A 268 31.39 6.97 -24.48
N GLY A 269 30.27 6.34 -24.13
CA GLY A 269 29.36 5.76 -25.14
C GLY A 269 28.42 4.67 -24.62
N LEU A 270 27.46 5.02 -23.77
CA LEU A 270 26.15 4.35 -23.74
C LEU A 270 25.27 4.95 -24.87
N PRO A 271 24.40 4.17 -25.51
CA PRO A 271 22.96 4.26 -25.21
C PRO A 271 22.28 2.88 -25.16
N ARG A 272 21.47 2.56 -24.14
CA ARG A 272 20.02 2.86 -24.01
C ARG A 272 19.14 2.25 -25.11
N ALA A 273 18.55 1.09 -24.82
CA ALA A 273 17.30 0.62 -25.42
C ALA A 273 16.46 -0.09 -24.35
N ALA A 274 15.76 0.72 -23.55
CA ALA A 274 14.66 0.28 -22.70
C ALA A 274 13.38 0.81 -23.35
N ALA A 275 12.74 -0.01 -24.18
CA ALA A 275 11.43 0.29 -24.76
C ALA A 275 10.56 -0.97 -25.02
N ASP A 276 11.14 -2.18 -25.10
CA ASP A 276 10.36 -3.36 -25.55
C ASP A 276 9.85 -4.28 -24.42
N ALA A 277 10.05 -3.92 -23.15
CA ALA A 277 9.65 -4.79 -22.02
C ALA A 277 8.15 -4.71 -21.65
N ALA A 278 7.39 -3.76 -22.22
CA ALA A 278 5.98 -3.57 -21.87
C ALA A 278 5.00 -4.46 -22.67
N LEU A 279 5.38 -4.91 -23.88
CA LEU A 279 4.50 -5.73 -24.73
C LEU A 279 4.59 -7.24 -24.45
N ALA A 280 5.65 -7.72 -23.80
CA ALA A 280 5.83 -9.14 -23.48
C ALA A 280 5.07 -9.59 -22.21
N ALA A 281 4.57 -8.64 -21.41
CA ALA A 281 3.87 -8.94 -20.16
C ALA A 281 2.45 -9.49 -20.37
N ASP A 282 1.77 -9.13 -21.47
CA ASP A 282 0.43 -9.63 -21.78
C ASP A 282 0.42 -11.06 -22.33
N ALA A 283 1.47 -11.48 -23.03
CA ALA A 283 1.60 -12.87 -23.50
C ALA A 283 1.87 -13.86 -22.35
N ALA A 284 2.58 -13.44 -21.31
CA ALA A 284 2.88 -14.28 -20.13
C ALA A 284 1.67 -14.45 -19.18
N LEU A 285 0.62 -13.63 -19.34
CA LEU A 285 -0.62 -13.73 -18.56
C LEU A 285 -1.54 -14.85 -19.08
N ALA A 286 -1.44 -15.21 -20.37
CA ALA A 286 -2.21 -16.29 -20.98
C ALA A 286 -1.67 -17.69 -20.62
N ASP A 287 -0.35 -17.83 -20.47
CA ASP A 287 0.29 -19.14 -20.23
C ASP A 287 0.11 -19.65 -18.78
N LEU A 288 -0.34 -18.78 -17.86
CA LEU A 288 -0.77 -19.15 -16.51
C LEU A 288 -2.27 -19.48 -16.39
N ASP A 289 -3.05 -19.17 -17.44
CA ASP A 289 -4.47 -19.52 -17.57
C ASP A 289 -4.69 -20.78 -18.43
N ALA A 290 -3.61 -21.43 -18.91
CA ALA A 290 -3.67 -22.76 -19.50
C ALA A 290 -4.06 -23.78 -18.42
N THR A 291 -5.35 -24.10 -18.40
CA THR A 291 -5.97 -25.25 -17.75
C THR A 291 -5.21 -26.55 -18.04
N ASP A 292 -4.93 -27.34 -17.01
CA ASP A 292 -4.75 -28.79 -17.13
C ASP A 292 -5.97 -29.40 -17.83
N PRO A 293 -5.83 -30.06 -19.00
CA PRO A 293 -6.82 -30.96 -19.53
C PRO A 293 -6.36 -32.40 -19.31
N SER A 294 -6.57 -32.95 -18.11
CA SER A 294 -6.47 -34.41 -17.91
C SER A 294 -7.19 -34.85 -16.64
N GLY A 295 -8.21 -35.70 -16.82
CA GLY A 295 -9.07 -36.28 -15.78
C GLY A 295 -10.54 -36.36 -16.23
N GLU A 296 -10.79 -36.86 -17.45
CA GLU A 296 -11.52 -38.12 -17.73
C GLU A 296 -12.85 -38.26 -16.98
N GLN A 297 -14.02 -38.19 -17.62
CA GLN A 297 -14.57 -39.19 -18.56
C GLN A 297 -14.42 -40.65 -18.09
N ALA A 298 -15.04 -40.97 -16.95
CA ALA A 298 -15.70 -42.24 -16.67
C ALA A 298 -16.76 -41.92 -15.58
N ALA A 299 -18.07 -42.10 -15.71
CA ALA A 299 -18.83 -43.12 -16.40
C ALA A 299 -20.20 -42.56 -16.82
N ARG A 300 -20.49 -42.63 -18.12
CA ARG A 300 -21.85 -42.71 -18.65
C ARG A 300 -21.89 -43.92 -19.56
N ALA A 301 -22.28 -45.06 -19.00
CA ALA A 301 -22.85 -46.15 -19.76
C ALA A 301 -23.80 -46.94 -18.84
N THR A 302 -25.04 -47.07 -19.34
CA THR A 302 -25.95 -48.21 -19.15
C THR A 302 -26.44 -48.54 -17.73
N LEU A 303 -27.72 -48.22 -17.46
CA LEU A 303 -28.77 -49.25 -17.33
C LEU A 303 -30.16 -48.60 -17.39
N ARG A 304 -30.81 -48.78 -18.56
CA ARG A 304 -32.25 -49.00 -18.64
C ARG A 304 -32.49 -50.46 -18.27
N ARG A 305 -33.19 -50.70 -17.15
CA ARG A 305 -34.28 -51.67 -17.04
C ARG A 305 -35.05 -51.38 -15.77
#